data_AF-A0A1V5ZBT2-F1
#
_entry.id   AF-A0A1V5ZBT2-F1
#
_cell.length_a   1.000
_cell.length_b   1.000
_cell.length_c   1.000
_cell.angle_alpha   90.00
_cell.angle_beta   90.00
_cell.angle_gamma   90.00
#
_symmetry.space_group_name_H-M   'P 1'
#
loop_
_entity.id
_entity.type
_entity.pdbx_description
1 polymer ?
#
loop_
_entity_poly.entity_id
_entity_poly.type
_entity_poly.pdbx_seq_one_letter_code
_entity_poly.pdbx_strand_id
1 'polypeptide(L)'
;MRPQRRIKFGRHAPESSFIEGLLSRADRRAAPLLLSVLRHGGGYETWEEHLNFTAWQAALEETRYPVETLFSERKENERFPWDLIDAQVSRDALLKEWLRSKDGTYTADCRTGTCNLCGAQRHTAVLCDEMRKRGTASPEETPAPAKYSREQVQGNLPGIQRLRLHVGRTGRLRFLSHLETVQAWIRALRRASIPLAYSQGFHAHPKITFSTALPLGEESEAEWMDLVLEESRVPEEILAALRVALPDGLHAYDCREVSLNASSLMAAVAGFSYLLLFDPAPEDLEERTARINSATSLLIERMVKSHASGGGNGRKPIPLDIRPLIAEIAVFPVPDGYGETGCVRFSTRLLENRLAKPREVIALLGLDPLQTRVVKIETHLAVPRP
;
A
#
# COMPACT_ATOMS: atom_id res chain seq x y z
N MET A 1 -39.86 -18.08 -2.64
CA MET A 1 -40.03 -17.13 -3.77
C MET A 1 -39.16 -17.61 -4.92
N ARG A 2 -39.71 -17.93 -6.11
CA ARG A 2 -38.89 -18.40 -7.24
C ARG A 2 -38.02 -17.23 -7.75
N PRO A 3 -36.70 -17.40 -7.93
CA PRO A 3 -35.83 -16.32 -8.38
C PRO A 3 -36.20 -15.88 -9.81
N GLN A 4 -36.57 -14.60 -9.99
CA GLN A 4 -36.81 -14.03 -11.31
C GLN A 4 -35.47 -13.77 -12.01
N ARG A 5 -35.26 -14.41 -13.17
CA ARG A 5 -34.04 -14.33 -14.00
C ARG A 5 -33.55 -12.91 -14.37
N ARG A 6 -34.38 -11.87 -14.20
CA ARG A 6 -34.06 -10.48 -14.55
C ARG A 6 -33.68 -9.59 -13.36
N ILE A 7 -33.80 -10.09 -12.14
CA ILE A 7 -33.46 -9.35 -10.92
C ILE A 7 -32.29 -10.06 -10.25
N LYS A 8 -31.13 -9.40 -10.25
CA LYS A 8 -29.98 -9.79 -9.42
C LYS A 8 -30.15 -9.10 -8.07
N PHE A 9 -30.44 -9.87 -7.04
CA PHE A 9 -30.52 -9.36 -5.67
C PHE A 9 -29.17 -9.59 -4.99
N GLY A 10 -28.42 -8.51 -4.78
CA GLY A 10 -27.24 -8.51 -3.92
C GLY A 10 -27.66 -8.18 -2.50
N ARG A 11 -27.23 -8.99 -1.53
CA ARG A 11 -27.36 -8.71 -0.10
C ARG A 11 -26.03 -9.00 0.57
N HIS A 12 -25.74 -8.29 1.65
CA HIS A 12 -24.71 -8.72 2.59
C HIS A 12 -25.21 -9.93 3.39
N ALA A 13 -24.29 -10.79 3.82
CA ALA A 13 -24.58 -11.82 4.80
C ALA A 13 -25.13 -11.18 6.11
N PRO A 14 -26.26 -11.67 6.67
CA PRO A 14 -26.80 -11.18 7.93
C PRO A 14 -25.81 -11.23 9.09
N GLU A 15 -24.96 -12.26 9.12
CA GLU A 15 -23.93 -12.51 10.12
C GLU A 15 -22.85 -11.42 10.07
N SER A 16 -22.39 -11.05 8.87
CA SER A 16 -21.46 -9.92 8.69
C SER A 16 -22.09 -8.61 9.14
N SER A 17 -23.36 -8.38 8.79
CA SER A 17 -24.10 -7.17 9.21
C SER A 17 -24.26 -7.09 10.73
N PHE A 18 -24.50 -8.23 11.39
CA PHE A 18 -24.58 -8.31 12.85
C PHE A 18 -23.26 -7.93 13.51
N ILE A 19 -22.14 -8.48 13.02
CA ILE A 19 -20.81 -8.17 13.55
C ILE A 19 -20.45 -6.71 13.32
N GLU A 20 -20.72 -6.17 12.13
CA GLU A 20 -20.50 -4.76 11.81
C GLU A 20 -21.29 -3.85 12.76
N GLY A 21 -22.56 -4.17 13.00
CA GLY A 21 -23.40 -3.45 13.96
C GLY A 21 -22.88 -3.55 15.40
N LEU A 22 -22.42 -4.73 15.82
CA LEU A 22 -21.86 -4.95 17.14
C LEU A 22 -20.59 -4.12 17.35
N LEU A 23 -19.66 -4.18 16.38
CA LEU A 23 -18.38 -3.47 16.42
C LEU A 23 -18.53 -1.96 16.34
N SER A 24 -19.42 -1.47 15.46
CA SER A 24 -19.68 -0.03 15.31
C SER A 24 -20.28 0.59 16.56
N ARG A 25 -20.94 -0.23 17.39
CA ARG A 25 -21.58 0.21 18.64
C ARG A 25 -20.77 -0.15 19.88
N ALA A 26 -19.72 -0.95 19.72
CA ALA A 26 -18.89 -1.46 20.80
C ALA A 26 -18.19 -0.34 21.59
N ASP A 27 -17.79 -0.68 22.82
CA ASP A 27 -17.03 0.20 23.70
C ASP A 27 -15.75 -0.45 24.19
N ARG A 28 -15.02 0.23 25.08
CA ARG A 28 -13.76 -0.24 25.65
C ARG A 28 -13.82 -1.64 26.28
N ARG A 29 -15.02 -2.15 26.61
CA ARG A 29 -15.22 -3.51 27.16
C ARG A 29 -15.16 -4.60 26.08
N ALA A 30 -15.08 -4.25 24.80
CA ALA A 30 -15.02 -5.21 23.69
C ALA A 30 -13.64 -5.87 23.53
N ALA A 31 -12.57 -5.33 24.12
CA ALA A 31 -11.23 -5.89 23.92
C ALA A 31 -11.12 -7.39 24.31
N PRO A 32 -11.66 -7.87 25.44
CA PRO A 32 -11.73 -9.30 25.75
C PRO A 32 -12.55 -10.12 24.74
N LEU A 33 -13.65 -9.55 24.23
CA LEU A 33 -14.46 -10.19 23.19
C LEU A 33 -13.65 -10.42 21.92
N LEU A 34 -12.97 -9.39 21.41
CA LEU A 34 -12.16 -9.49 20.19
C LEU A 34 -11.02 -10.49 20.35
N LEU A 35 -10.39 -10.53 21.53
CA LEU A 35 -9.35 -11.52 21.82
C LEU A 35 -9.91 -12.93 21.84
N SER A 36 -11.10 -13.14 22.43
CA SER A 36 -11.77 -14.44 22.44
C SER A 36 -12.20 -14.87 21.02
N VAL A 37 -12.73 -13.96 20.20
CA VAL A 37 -13.04 -14.21 18.77
C VAL A 37 -11.81 -14.74 18.04
N LEU A 38 -10.65 -14.09 18.21
CA LEU A 38 -9.41 -14.53 17.59
C LEU A 38 -8.99 -15.93 18.08
N ARG A 39 -9.13 -16.22 19.38
CA ARG A 39 -8.82 -17.54 19.97
C ARG A 39 -9.72 -18.65 19.44
N HIS A 40 -10.98 -18.34 19.14
CA HIS A 40 -11.94 -19.28 18.53
C HIS A 40 -11.81 -19.36 17.00
N GLY A 41 -10.79 -18.71 16.41
CA GLY A 41 -10.50 -18.79 14.98
C GLY A 41 -11.33 -17.85 14.10
N GLY A 42 -11.78 -16.71 14.64
CA GLY A 42 -12.30 -15.57 13.87
C GLY A 42 -11.20 -14.63 13.38
N GLY A 43 -11.57 -13.42 12.95
CA GLY A 43 -10.67 -12.32 12.55
C GLY A 43 -10.65 -11.95 11.06
N TYR A 44 -11.49 -12.59 10.22
CA TYR A 44 -11.56 -12.36 8.77
C TYR A 44 -12.99 -12.06 8.29
N GLU A 45 -13.74 -11.29 9.07
CA GLU A 45 -15.19 -11.06 8.88
C GLU A 45 -15.54 -10.25 7.62
N THR A 46 -14.56 -9.56 7.04
CA THR A 46 -14.71 -8.78 5.80
C THR A 46 -14.82 -9.65 4.55
N TRP A 47 -14.38 -10.92 4.62
CA TRP A 47 -14.46 -11.88 3.52
C TRP A 47 -15.50 -12.94 3.85
N GLU A 48 -16.63 -12.95 3.13
CA GLU A 48 -17.75 -13.86 3.41
C GLU A 48 -17.31 -15.33 3.41
N GLU A 49 -16.35 -15.71 2.58
CA GLU A 49 -15.78 -17.06 2.52
C GLU A 49 -14.96 -17.49 3.75
N HIS A 50 -14.55 -16.52 4.59
CA HIS A 50 -13.74 -16.72 5.79
C HIS A 50 -14.48 -16.34 7.07
N LEU A 51 -15.74 -15.95 6.98
CA LEU A 51 -16.56 -15.58 8.12
C LEU A 51 -16.83 -16.78 9.03
N ASN A 52 -16.28 -16.76 10.23
CA ASN A 52 -16.51 -17.77 11.26
C ASN A 52 -17.47 -17.24 12.33
N PHE A 53 -18.77 -17.27 12.04
CA PHE A 53 -19.78 -16.76 12.98
C PHE A 53 -19.86 -17.56 14.28
N THR A 54 -19.56 -18.86 14.24
CA THR A 54 -19.52 -19.72 15.43
C THR A 54 -18.48 -19.24 16.44
N ALA A 55 -17.31 -18.75 15.97
CA ALA A 55 -16.30 -18.15 16.84
C ALA A 55 -16.83 -16.91 17.58
N TRP A 56 -17.64 -16.10 16.91
CA TRP A 56 -18.31 -14.94 17.53
C TRP A 56 -19.35 -15.37 18.57
N GLN A 57 -20.15 -16.38 18.28
CA GLN A 57 -21.13 -16.90 19.24
C GLN A 57 -20.46 -17.44 20.51
N ALA A 58 -19.40 -18.24 20.36
CA ALA A 58 -18.61 -18.75 21.48
C ALA A 58 -17.97 -17.62 22.30
N ALA A 59 -17.39 -16.62 21.63
CA ALA A 59 -16.77 -15.48 22.30
C ALA A 59 -17.77 -14.59 23.05
N LEU A 60 -18.97 -14.40 22.49
CA LEU A 60 -20.06 -13.67 23.13
C LEU A 60 -20.54 -14.38 24.40
N GLU A 61 -20.68 -15.71 24.36
CA GLU A 61 -21.06 -16.52 25.51
C GLU A 61 -19.97 -16.50 26.61
N GLU A 62 -18.70 -16.68 26.21
CA GLU A 62 -17.55 -16.66 27.12
C GLU A 62 -17.42 -15.31 27.85
N THR A 63 -17.51 -14.21 27.11
CA THR A 63 -17.28 -12.87 27.66
C THR A 63 -18.53 -12.22 28.24
N ARG A 64 -19.72 -12.80 27.99
CA ARG A 64 -21.03 -12.25 28.36
C ARG A 64 -21.20 -10.80 27.92
N TYR A 65 -20.70 -10.47 26.72
CA TYR A 65 -20.76 -9.12 26.18
C TYR A 65 -22.23 -8.69 25.96
N PRO A 66 -22.65 -7.48 26.40
CA PRO A 66 -24.06 -7.12 26.49
C PRO A 66 -24.63 -6.67 25.13
N VAL A 67 -24.77 -7.60 24.20
CA VAL A 67 -25.25 -7.37 22.82
C VAL A 67 -26.61 -6.68 22.78
N GLU A 68 -27.57 -7.13 23.58
CA GLU A 68 -28.94 -6.58 23.57
C GLU A 68 -28.98 -5.12 24.01
N THR A 69 -28.24 -4.78 25.05
CA THR A 69 -28.08 -3.38 25.49
C THR A 69 -27.35 -2.55 24.45
N LEU A 70 -26.41 -3.15 23.72
CA LEU A 70 -25.71 -2.46 22.66
C LEU A 70 -26.61 -2.13 21.49
N PHE A 71 -27.55 -3.00 21.12
CA PHE A 71 -28.46 -2.80 20.00
C PHE A 71 -29.71 -1.97 20.32
N SER A 72 -30.05 -1.77 21.60
CA SER A 72 -31.19 -0.95 22.01
C SER A 72 -31.08 0.51 21.58
N GLU A 73 -32.18 1.24 21.55
CA GLU A 73 -32.16 2.69 21.32
C GLU A 73 -31.28 3.40 22.37
N ARG A 74 -30.50 4.40 21.92
CA ARG A 74 -29.63 5.20 22.78
C ARG A 74 -30.32 6.48 23.22
N LYS A 75 -30.17 6.85 24.49
CA LYS A 75 -30.81 8.06 25.04
C LYS A 75 -29.97 9.30 24.81
N GLU A 76 -30.62 10.46 24.74
CA GLU A 76 -29.97 11.76 24.53
C GLU A 76 -28.98 12.16 25.64
N ASN A 77 -29.10 11.59 26.83
CA ASN A 77 -28.23 11.84 27.99
C ASN A 77 -27.31 10.66 28.32
N GLU A 78 -27.30 9.62 27.49
CA GLU A 78 -26.40 8.49 27.66
C GLU A 78 -24.99 8.85 27.19
N ARG A 79 -23.99 8.28 27.88
CA ARG A 79 -22.60 8.37 27.46
C ARG A 79 -22.35 7.37 26.33
N PHE A 80 -21.95 7.86 25.16
CA PHE A 80 -21.65 7.02 24.02
C PHE A 80 -20.21 6.50 24.03
N PRO A 81 -19.95 5.30 23.48
CA PRO A 81 -18.61 4.73 23.41
C PRO A 81 -17.59 5.62 22.68
N TRP A 82 -18.05 6.38 21.70
CA TRP A 82 -17.25 7.30 20.89
C TRP A 82 -17.20 8.73 21.44
N ASP A 83 -17.79 9.02 22.61
CA ASP A 83 -17.72 10.37 23.22
C ASP A 83 -16.28 10.80 23.55
N LEU A 84 -15.34 9.86 23.61
CA LEU A 84 -13.91 10.13 23.79
C LEU A 84 -13.22 10.64 22.51
N ILE A 85 -13.86 10.48 21.35
CA ILE A 85 -13.30 10.88 20.05
C ILE A 85 -13.69 12.33 19.81
N ASP A 86 -12.70 13.22 19.80
CA ASP A 86 -12.92 14.60 19.38
C ASP A 86 -13.03 14.69 17.85
N ALA A 87 -14.25 14.48 17.36
CA ALA A 87 -14.61 14.65 15.95
C ALA A 87 -14.69 16.14 15.54
N GLN A 88 -14.25 17.08 16.38
CA GLN A 88 -14.31 18.54 16.19
C GLN A 88 -15.71 19.14 16.21
N VAL A 89 -16.76 18.33 16.07
CA VAL A 89 -18.16 18.73 16.25
C VAL A 89 -18.57 18.44 17.70
N SER A 90 -19.22 19.38 18.38
CA SER A 90 -19.70 19.13 19.73
C SER A 90 -20.90 18.19 19.74
N ARG A 91 -21.03 17.40 20.82
CA ARG A 91 -22.18 16.53 21.07
C ARG A 91 -23.51 17.28 20.96
N ASP A 92 -23.59 18.48 21.54
CA ASP A 92 -24.79 19.30 21.51
C ASP A 92 -25.16 19.76 20.10
N ALA A 93 -24.17 20.04 19.24
CA ALA A 93 -24.43 20.38 17.85
C ALA A 93 -24.98 19.18 17.07
N LEU A 94 -24.41 17.99 17.27
CA LEU A 94 -24.90 16.75 16.66
C LEU A 94 -26.31 16.39 17.14
N LEU A 95 -26.60 16.54 18.45
CA LEU A 95 -27.92 16.27 19.01
C LEU A 95 -28.97 17.23 18.45
N LYS A 96 -28.65 18.54 18.36
CA LYS A 96 -29.54 19.53 17.75
C LYS A 96 -29.81 19.23 16.27
N GLU A 97 -28.80 18.84 15.51
CA GLU A 97 -28.96 18.48 14.10
C GLU A 97 -29.80 17.21 13.93
N TRP A 98 -29.58 16.21 14.78
CA TRP A 98 -30.39 14.99 14.79
C TRP A 98 -31.86 15.28 15.11
N LEU A 99 -32.17 16.10 16.12
CA LEU A 99 -33.54 16.53 16.44
C LEU A 99 -34.18 17.28 15.27
N ARG A 100 -33.48 18.23 14.64
CA ARG A 100 -33.96 18.91 13.42
C ARG A 100 -34.27 17.92 12.31
N SER A 101 -33.43 16.90 12.12
CA SER A 101 -33.66 15.87 11.10
C SER A 101 -34.90 15.02 11.39
N LYS A 102 -35.20 14.73 12.66
CA LYS A 102 -36.43 14.03 13.08
C LYS A 102 -37.67 14.85 12.78
N ASP A 103 -37.57 16.16 12.94
CA ASP A 103 -38.65 17.12 12.62
C ASP A 103 -38.70 17.50 11.14
N GLY A 104 -37.84 16.93 10.28
CA GLY A 104 -37.74 17.27 8.86
C GLY A 104 -37.31 18.71 8.58
N THR A 105 -36.73 19.38 9.58
CA THR A 105 -36.30 20.77 9.49
C THR A 105 -35.01 20.89 8.67
N TYR A 106 -35.06 21.68 7.61
CA TYR A 106 -33.91 21.90 6.72
C TYR A 106 -32.82 22.74 7.39
N THR A 107 -31.57 22.25 7.34
CA THR A 107 -30.37 22.99 7.76
C THR A 107 -29.77 23.73 6.57
N ALA A 108 -29.79 25.07 6.64
CA ALA A 108 -29.36 25.93 5.56
C ALA A 108 -27.83 25.92 5.36
N ASP A 109 -27.42 26.35 4.17
CA ASP A 109 -26.01 26.55 3.85
C ASP A 109 -25.39 27.62 4.76
N CYS A 110 -24.28 27.28 5.42
CA CYS A 110 -23.61 28.19 6.35
C CYS A 110 -22.92 29.39 5.67
N ARG A 111 -22.73 29.34 4.35
CA ARG A 111 -22.17 30.43 3.53
C ARG A 111 -23.12 31.61 3.43
N THR A 112 -24.42 31.34 3.39
CA THR A 112 -25.48 32.35 3.24
C THR A 112 -26.33 32.48 4.50
N GLY A 113 -26.01 31.71 5.55
CA GLY A 113 -26.79 31.61 6.77
C GLY A 113 -25.96 31.55 8.04
N THR A 114 -26.47 30.83 9.04
CA THR A 114 -25.82 30.63 10.33
C THR A 114 -24.77 29.51 10.27
N CYS A 115 -23.76 29.56 11.13
CA CYS A 115 -22.77 28.50 11.23
C CYS A 115 -23.42 27.18 11.67
N ASN A 116 -23.14 26.09 10.96
CA ASN A 116 -23.65 24.75 11.26
C ASN A 116 -22.78 23.99 12.29
N LEU A 117 -21.77 24.65 12.87
CA LEU A 117 -20.90 24.09 13.92
C LEU A 117 -20.21 22.78 13.53
N CYS A 118 -19.83 22.60 12.26
CA CYS A 118 -19.17 21.41 11.73
C CYS A 118 -17.72 21.18 12.23
N GLY A 119 -17.25 21.96 13.20
CA GLY A 119 -15.90 21.84 13.76
C GLY A 119 -14.78 22.56 13.00
N ALA A 120 -14.99 22.89 11.71
CA ALA A 120 -13.98 23.61 10.92
C ALA A 120 -13.55 24.95 11.54
N GLN A 121 -14.47 25.69 12.16
CA GLN A 121 -14.15 26.96 12.82
C GLN A 121 -13.12 26.83 13.96
N ARG A 122 -12.93 25.65 14.56
CA ARG A 122 -11.92 25.46 15.61
C ARG A 122 -10.48 25.57 15.09
N HIS A 123 -10.26 25.18 13.84
CA HIS A 123 -8.92 25.10 13.22
C HIS A 123 -8.73 26.12 12.10
N THR A 124 -9.81 26.51 11.43
CA THR A 124 -9.79 27.33 10.22
C THR A 124 -10.81 28.46 10.28
N ALA A 125 -10.94 29.13 11.44
CA ALA A 125 -11.88 30.23 11.64
C ALA A 125 -11.79 31.31 10.55
N VAL A 126 -10.57 31.73 10.21
CA VAL A 126 -10.31 32.74 9.16
C VAL A 126 -10.86 32.30 7.81
N LEU A 127 -10.61 31.05 7.40
CA LEU A 127 -11.11 30.52 6.14
C LEU A 127 -12.64 30.41 6.14
N CYS A 128 -13.25 30.02 7.27
CA CYS A 128 -14.71 30.00 7.40
C CYS A 128 -15.30 31.41 7.26
N ASP A 129 -14.68 32.43 7.84
CA ASP A 129 -15.14 33.81 7.74
C ASP A 129 -14.97 34.37 6.33
N GLU A 130 -13.86 34.10 5.67
CA GLU A 130 -13.66 34.45 4.26
C GLU A 130 -14.71 33.80 3.35
N MET A 131 -14.98 32.51 3.56
CA MET A 131 -16.00 31.78 2.81
C MET A 131 -17.39 32.41 3.00
N ARG A 132 -17.75 32.80 4.22
CA ARG A 132 -19.03 33.45 4.52
C ARG A 132 -19.13 34.84 3.91
N LYS A 133 -18.07 35.66 4.02
CA LYS A 133 -17.99 36.97 3.36
C LYS A 133 -18.20 36.85 1.85
N ARG A 134 -17.60 35.85 1.21
CA ARG A 134 -17.81 35.56 -0.22
C ARG A 134 -19.23 35.09 -0.53
N GLY A 135 -19.84 34.30 0.36
CA GLY A 135 -21.21 33.81 0.19
C GLY A 135 -22.27 34.92 0.23
N THR A 136 -21.99 36.04 0.92
CA THR A 136 -22.90 37.18 1.07
C THR A 136 -22.52 38.39 0.21
N ALA A 137 -21.36 38.38 -0.45
CA ALA A 137 -20.93 39.49 -1.30
C ALA A 137 -21.80 39.59 -2.55
N SER A 138 -22.13 40.82 -2.96
CA SER A 138 -22.85 41.07 -4.20
C SER A 138 -22.00 40.60 -5.40
N PRO A 139 -22.59 40.09 -6.51
CA PRO A 139 -21.84 39.61 -7.67
C PRO A 139 -20.85 40.64 -8.25
N GLU A 140 -21.08 41.93 -7.98
CA GLU A 140 -20.24 43.05 -8.43
C GLU A 140 -19.03 43.35 -7.53
N GLU A 141 -19.04 42.96 -6.25
CA GLU A 141 -17.96 43.27 -5.28
C GLU A 141 -16.91 42.16 -5.15
N THR A 142 -17.22 40.97 -5.66
CA THR A 142 -16.24 39.90 -5.78
C THR A 142 -15.78 39.91 -7.22
N PRO A 143 -14.53 40.29 -7.57
CA PRO A 143 -14.04 39.97 -8.91
C PRO A 143 -14.24 38.46 -9.03
N ALA A 144 -15.04 38.04 -10.01
CA ALA A 144 -15.30 36.62 -10.24
C ALA A 144 -13.94 35.94 -10.12
N PRO A 145 -13.76 34.98 -9.19
CA PRO A 145 -12.44 34.42 -8.88
C PRO A 145 -11.84 34.12 -10.23
N ALA A 146 -10.74 34.82 -10.57
CA ALA A 146 -10.20 34.87 -11.93
C ALA A 146 -10.33 33.47 -12.44
N LYS A 147 -11.29 33.24 -13.37
CA LYS A 147 -11.88 31.91 -13.56
C LYS A 147 -10.69 30.99 -13.46
N TYR A 148 -10.64 30.16 -12.42
CA TYR A 148 -9.88 28.95 -12.58
C TYR A 148 -10.72 28.27 -13.66
N SER A 149 -10.49 28.66 -14.92
CA SER A 149 -10.07 27.67 -15.85
C SER A 149 -9.12 26.83 -14.97
N ARG A 150 -9.65 25.69 -14.55
CA ARG A 150 -9.19 24.52 -15.27
C ARG A 150 -8.98 24.98 -16.73
N GLU A 151 -7.85 25.62 -17.00
CA GLU A 151 -6.93 25.00 -17.90
C GLU A 151 -6.94 23.56 -17.39
N GLN A 152 -7.92 22.81 -17.91
CA GLN A 152 -7.69 21.48 -18.38
C GLN A 152 -6.34 21.67 -19.03
N VAL A 153 -5.27 21.31 -18.30
CA VAL A 153 -3.94 21.26 -18.88
C VAL A 153 -4.18 20.59 -20.22
N GLN A 154 -3.98 21.40 -21.25
CA GLN A 154 -4.71 21.31 -22.50
C GLN A 154 -4.16 20.10 -23.23
N GLY A 155 -4.72 18.92 -22.93
CA GLY A 155 -4.06 17.64 -23.17
C GLY A 155 -2.83 17.46 -22.27
N ASN A 156 -2.59 16.24 -21.77
CA ASN A 156 -1.26 15.97 -21.21
C ASN A 156 -0.24 16.24 -22.31
N LEU A 157 0.75 17.08 -22.03
CA LEU A 157 1.87 17.31 -22.94
C LEU A 157 2.54 15.96 -23.25
N PRO A 158 2.98 15.74 -24.50
CA PRO A 158 3.72 14.54 -24.83
C PRO A 158 4.98 14.49 -23.95
N GLY A 159 5.34 13.30 -23.49
CA GLY A 159 6.58 13.14 -22.74
C GLY A 159 7.77 13.34 -23.68
N ILE A 160 8.64 14.31 -23.40
CA ILE A 160 9.75 14.70 -24.28
C ILE A 160 11.11 14.20 -23.79
N GLN A 161 11.23 13.81 -22.52
CA GLN A 161 12.46 13.29 -21.94
C GLN A 161 12.15 12.08 -21.06
N ARG A 162 12.98 11.03 -21.12
CA ARG A 162 12.91 9.88 -20.20
C ARG A 162 14.19 9.82 -19.38
N LEU A 163 14.03 9.86 -18.06
CA LEU A 163 15.13 9.70 -17.11
C LEU A 163 15.04 8.33 -16.48
N ARG A 164 16.20 7.69 -16.29
CA ARG A 164 16.38 6.42 -15.59
C ARG A 164 17.16 6.67 -14.31
N LEU A 165 16.54 6.32 -13.19
CA LEU A 165 17.08 6.52 -11.86
C LEU A 165 17.45 5.18 -11.23
N HIS A 166 18.63 5.16 -10.60
CA HIS A 166 19.01 4.11 -9.65
C HIS A 166 18.49 4.52 -8.27
N VAL A 167 17.61 3.70 -7.68
CA VAL A 167 16.90 4.05 -6.45
C VAL A 167 16.94 2.93 -5.42
N GLY A 168 16.72 3.30 -4.16
CA GLY A 168 16.72 2.38 -3.03
C GLY A 168 15.51 2.58 -2.10
N ARG A 169 15.19 1.52 -1.37
CA ARG A 169 14.18 1.48 -0.31
C ARG A 169 14.71 0.64 0.86
N THR A 170 14.99 1.28 1.98
CA THR A 170 15.55 0.65 3.19
C THR A 170 14.82 1.09 4.47
N GLY A 171 15.16 0.47 5.59
CA GLY A 171 14.60 0.75 6.91
C GLY A 171 13.11 0.44 7.01
N ARG A 172 12.37 1.29 7.72
CA ARG A 172 10.93 1.09 7.97
C ARG A 172 10.08 1.08 6.70
N LEU A 173 10.56 1.68 5.61
CA LEU A 173 9.82 1.76 4.36
C LEU A 173 9.76 0.42 3.59
N ARG A 174 10.52 -0.59 4.01
CA ARG A 174 10.38 -1.97 3.49
C ARG A 174 8.98 -2.56 3.72
N PHE A 175 8.23 -2.02 4.69
CA PHE A 175 6.86 -2.43 4.99
C PHE A 175 5.80 -1.69 4.16
N LEU A 176 6.21 -0.85 3.21
CA LEU A 176 5.28 -0.32 2.21
C LEU A 176 5.00 -1.39 1.16
N SER A 177 3.72 -1.57 0.82
CA SER A 177 3.33 -2.27 -0.39
C SER A 177 3.87 -1.56 -1.64
N HIS A 178 3.81 -2.24 -2.79
CA HIS A 178 4.24 -1.63 -4.05
C HIS A 178 3.46 -0.35 -4.38
N LEU A 179 2.13 -0.36 -4.21
CA LEU A 179 1.29 0.82 -4.49
C LEU A 179 1.64 1.99 -3.57
N GLU A 180 1.86 1.74 -2.27
CA GLU A 180 2.27 2.78 -1.33
C GLU A 180 3.67 3.33 -1.65
N THR A 181 4.58 2.46 -2.09
CA THR A 181 5.92 2.87 -2.55
C THR A 181 5.82 3.79 -3.76
N VAL A 182 5.00 3.44 -4.76
CA VAL A 182 4.74 4.30 -5.92
C VAL A 182 4.15 5.64 -5.50
N GLN A 183 3.19 5.65 -4.57
CA GLN A 183 2.61 6.90 -4.04
C GLN A 183 3.63 7.75 -3.28
N ALA A 184 4.53 7.14 -2.52
CA ALA A 184 5.61 7.85 -1.84
C ALA A 184 6.55 8.53 -2.84
N TRP A 185 6.94 7.84 -3.92
CA TRP A 185 7.72 8.42 -5.01
C TRP A 185 6.98 9.55 -5.71
N ILE A 186 5.70 9.39 -6.05
CA ILE A 186 4.89 10.46 -6.66
C ILE A 186 4.87 11.71 -5.78
N ARG A 187 4.68 11.55 -4.47
CA ARG A 187 4.70 12.68 -3.52
C ARG A 187 6.07 13.34 -3.43
N ALA A 188 7.16 12.56 -3.44
CA ALA A 188 8.52 13.09 -3.44
C ALA A 188 8.84 13.86 -4.72
N LEU A 189 8.51 13.30 -5.89
CA LEU A 189 8.69 13.93 -7.20
C LEU A 189 7.92 15.26 -7.30
N ARG A 190 6.67 15.28 -6.81
CA ARG A 190 5.85 16.50 -6.77
C ARG A 190 6.42 17.54 -5.80
N ARG A 191 6.94 17.12 -4.63
CA ARG A 191 7.62 18.02 -3.68
C ARG A 191 8.93 18.61 -4.23
N ALA A 192 9.60 17.87 -5.10
CA ALA A 192 10.78 18.34 -5.84
C ALA A 192 10.41 19.18 -7.08
N SER A 193 9.13 19.48 -7.31
CA SER A 193 8.65 20.24 -8.48
C SER A 193 9.10 19.67 -9.82
N ILE A 194 9.17 18.34 -9.92
CA ILE A 194 9.59 17.65 -11.15
C ILE A 194 8.43 17.64 -12.17
N PRO A 195 8.65 18.10 -13.42
CA PRO A 195 7.61 18.23 -14.45
C PRO A 195 7.28 16.86 -15.08
N LEU A 196 6.52 16.04 -14.36
CA LEU A 196 6.15 14.69 -14.79
C LEU A 196 5.12 14.71 -15.93
N ALA A 197 5.34 13.89 -16.96
CA ALA A 197 4.33 13.61 -17.96
C ALA A 197 3.29 12.61 -17.44
N TYR A 198 2.04 12.72 -17.90
CA TYR A 198 0.91 11.91 -17.43
C TYR A 198 0.28 11.04 -18.53
N SER A 199 -0.37 9.95 -18.14
CA SER A 199 -1.12 9.05 -19.02
C SER A 199 -2.43 9.67 -19.50
N GLN A 200 -2.83 9.40 -20.75
CA GLN A 200 -4.12 9.85 -21.29
C GLN A 200 -5.29 9.05 -20.66
N GLY A 201 -6.39 9.71 -20.28
CA GLY A 201 -7.60 9.06 -19.76
C GLY A 201 -8.28 9.80 -18.59
N PHE A 202 -9.40 9.25 -18.10
CA PHE A 202 -10.21 9.83 -17.01
C PHE A 202 -9.47 9.88 -15.66
N HIS A 203 -8.47 9.01 -15.47
CA HIS A 203 -7.59 8.98 -14.31
C HIS A 203 -6.13 9.04 -14.79
N ALA A 204 -5.66 10.26 -15.03
CA ALA A 204 -4.29 10.50 -15.47
C ALA A 204 -3.31 10.16 -14.33
N HIS A 205 -2.40 9.21 -14.60
CA HIS A 205 -1.33 8.83 -13.69
C HIS A 205 0.02 9.28 -14.25
N PRO A 206 0.96 9.70 -13.38
CA PRO A 206 2.29 10.07 -13.84
C PRO A 206 2.98 8.85 -14.48
N LYS A 207 3.71 9.08 -15.57
CA LYS A 207 4.43 8.04 -16.33
C LYS A 207 5.70 7.65 -15.58
N ILE A 208 5.52 6.80 -14.58
CA ILE A 208 6.57 6.23 -13.75
C ILE A 208 6.55 4.71 -13.95
N THR A 209 7.72 4.09 -14.10
CA THR A 209 7.83 2.63 -14.26
C THR A 209 9.00 2.12 -13.45
N PHE A 210 8.81 1.03 -12.70
CA PHE A 210 9.88 0.36 -11.98
C PHE A 210 10.35 -0.89 -12.74
N SER A 211 11.60 -1.30 -12.56
CA SER A 211 12.10 -2.59 -13.07
C SER A 211 11.35 -3.77 -12.47
N THR A 212 11.00 -3.68 -11.19
CA THR A 212 10.31 -4.73 -10.44
C THR A 212 9.44 -4.18 -9.33
N ALA A 213 8.46 -4.98 -8.90
CA ALA A 213 7.78 -4.77 -7.64
C ALA A 213 8.55 -5.46 -6.52
N LEU A 214 9.18 -4.68 -5.64
CA LEU A 214 9.88 -5.19 -4.46
C LEU A 214 8.85 -5.80 -3.47
N PRO A 215 9.04 -7.06 -3.02
CA PRO A 215 8.16 -7.68 -2.05
C PRO A 215 8.07 -6.92 -0.72
N LEU A 216 6.97 -7.15 0.01
CA LEU A 216 6.77 -6.59 1.34
C LEU A 216 7.79 -7.18 2.31
N GLY A 217 8.42 -6.33 3.12
CA GLY A 217 9.43 -6.73 4.10
C GLY A 217 10.86 -6.78 3.54
N GLU A 218 11.03 -6.73 2.22
CA GLU A 218 12.35 -6.72 1.57
C GLU A 218 12.84 -5.29 1.33
N GLU A 219 14.15 -5.13 1.46
CA GLU A 219 14.87 -3.89 1.16
C GLU A 219 15.57 -4.00 -0.19
N SER A 220 15.88 -2.85 -0.78
CA SER A 220 16.73 -2.81 -1.95
C SER A 220 17.56 -1.55 -2.00
N GLU A 221 18.80 -1.70 -2.44
CA GLU A 221 19.70 -0.62 -2.80
C GLU A 221 19.89 -0.53 -4.32
N ALA A 222 19.16 -1.35 -5.08
CA ALA A 222 19.36 -1.53 -6.50
C ALA A 222 18.08 -1.70 -7.29
N GLU A 223 17.12 -0.81 -7.10
CA GLU A 223 15.97 -0.68 -7.99
C GLU A 223 16.26 0.29 -9.13
N TRP A 224 15.60 0.07 -10.27
CA TRP A 224 15.59 1.04 -11.36
C TRP A 224 14.18 1.61 -11.53
N MET A 225 14.10 2.92 -11.73
CA MET A 225 12.87 3.65 -11.99
C MET A 225 13.04 4.54 -13.21
N ASP A 226 12.12 4.47 -14.16
CA ASP A 226 12.02 5.40 -15.27
C ASP A 226 10.93 6.43 -15.00
N LEU A 227 11.24 7.69 -15.30
CA LEU A 227 10.35 8.84 -15.27
C LEU A 227 10.27 9.42 -16.67
N VAL A 228 9.08 9.84 -17.09
CA VAL A 228 8.92 10.62 -18.32
C VAL A 228 8.52 12.05 -17.95
N LEU A 229 9.23 13.04 -18.49
CA LEU A 229 9.01 14.45 -18.21
C LEU A 229 8.33 15.15 -19.38
N GLU A 230 7.55 16.19 -19.07
CA GLU A 230 6.96 17.11 -20.05
C GLU A 230 7.88 18.28 -20.41
N GLU A 231 8.90 18.53 -19.59
CA GLU A 231 9.95 19.51 -19.84
C GLU A 231 11.33 18.86 -19.69
N SER A 232 12.29 19.27 -20.50
CA SER A 232 13.67 18.82 -20.35
C SER A 232 14.29 19.41 -19.09
N ARG A 233 14.99 18.56 -18.33
CA ARG A 233 15.76 18.92 -17.14
C ARG A 233 17.11 18.20 -17.16
N VAL A 234 18.09 18.82 -16.52
CA VAL A 234 19.41 18.22 -16.34
C VAL A 234 19.29 17.09 -15.31
N PRO A 235 19.73 15.84 -15.61
CA PRO A 235 19.58 14.69 -14.70
C PRO A 235 20.17 14.94 -13.30
N GLU A 236 21.28 15.66 -13.21
CA GLU A 236 21.96 16.00 -11.97
C GLU A 236 21.14 16.95 -11.10
N GLU A 237 20.40 17.89 -11.70
CA GLU A 237 19.50 18.80 -10.98
C GLU A 237 18.31 18.04 -10.38
N ILE A 238 17.74 17.10 -11.15
CA ILE A 238 16.67 16.22 -10.70
C ILE A 238 17.14 15.37 -9.52
N LEU A 239 18.34 14.79 -9.61
CA LEU A 239 18.92 13.97 -8.56
C LEU A 239 19.15 14.79 -7.27
N ALA A 240 19.69 16.00 -7.40
CA ALA A 240 19.91 16.90 -6.27
C ALA A 240 18.58 17.30 -5.58
N ALA A 241 17.57 17.69 -6.37
CA ALA A 241 16.26 18.04 -5.85
C ALA A 241 15.57 16.86 -5.14
N LEU A 242 15.70 15.65 -5.69
CA LEU A 242 15.18 14.44 -5.08
C LEU A 242 15.85 14.11 -3.75
N ARG A 243 17.18 14.18 -3.65
CA ARG A 243 17.89 13.88 -2.40
C ARG A 243 17.45 14.77 -1.23
N VAL A 244 17.03 16.01 -1.51
CA VAL A 244 16.46 16.92 -0.50
C VAL A 244 14.99 16.58 -0.20
N ALA A 245 14.24 16.16 -1.21
CA ALA A 245 12.82 15.86 -1.07
C ALA A 245 12.54 14.46 -0.50
N LEU A 246 13.42 13.48 -0.61
CA LEU A 246 13.10 12.11 -0.22
C LEU A 246 12.95 11.95 1.31
N PRO A 247 11.95 11.17 1.78
CA PRO A 247 11.87 10.80 3.18
C PRO A 247 12.94 9.76 3.53
N ASP A 248 13.27 9.67 4.82
CA ASP A 248 14.20 8.65 5.34
C ASP A 248 13.81 7.24 4.88
N GLY A 249 14.77 6.53 4.30
CA GLY A 249 14.59 5.18 3.78
C GLY A 249 14.24 5.10 2.29
N LEU A 250 13.99 6.21 1.58
CA LEU A 250 14.01 6.24 0.12
C LEU A 250 15.28 6.93 -0.37
N HIS A 251 15.91 6.34 -1.39
CA HIS A 251 17.21 6.80 -1.88
C HIS A 251 17.17 7.00 -3.39
N ALA A 252 17.85 8.04 -3.87
CA ALA A 252 18.16 8.25 -5.28
C ALA A 252 19.68 8.34 -5.42
N TYR A 253 20.26 7.33 -6.05
CA TYR A 253 21.71 7.14 -6.17
C TYR A 253 22.26 7.76 -7.44
N ASP A 254 21.60 7.51 -8.57
CA ASP A 254 22.03 7.96 -9.90
C ASP A 254 20.80 8.34 -10.74
N CYS A 255 21.00 9.21 -11.73
CA CYS A 255 19.98 9.63 -12.69
C CYS A 255 20.64 9.94 -14.03
N ARG A 256 20.13 9.32 -15.10
CA ARG A 256 20.63 9.54 -16.46
C ARG A 256 19.49 9.62 -17.46
N GLU A 257 19.72 10.34 -18.56
CA GLU A 257 18.80 10.34 -19.67
C GLU A 257 18.90 9.03 -20.47
N VAL A 258 17.75 8.53 -20.91
CA VAL A 258 17.63 7.40 -21.83
C VAL A 258 16.66 7.75 -22.96
N SER A 259 16.82 7.12 -24.13
CA SER A 259 15.89 7.33 -25.25
C SER A 259 14.44 7.09 -24.83
N LEU A 260 13.53 7.97 -25.28
CA LEU A 260 12.09 7.78 -25.10
C LEU A 260 11.62 6.40 -25.59
N ASN A 261 12.24 5.91 -26.67
CA ASN A 261 11.94 4.63 -27.30
C ASN A 261 12.79 3.46 -26.77
N ALA A 262 13.58 3.66 -25.70
CA ALA A 262 14.34 2.58 -25.08
C ALA A 262 13.40 1.45 -24.60
N SER A 263 13.92 0.23 -24.54
CA SER A 263 13.19 -0.91 -24.00
C SER A 263 12.64 -0.62 -22.59
N SER A 264 11.53 -1.26 -22.25
CA SER A 264 10.95 -1.13 -20.91
C SER A 264 11.94 -1.71 -19.88
N LEU A 265 12.01 -1.07 -18.70
CA LEU A 265 12.87 -1.55 -17.62
C LEU A 265 12.61 -3.02 -17.27
N MET A 266 11.34 -3.41 -17.20
CA MET A 266 10.94 -4.78 -16.91
C MET A 266 11.47 -5.79 -17.95
N ALA A 267 11.46 -5.44 -19.23
CA ALA A 267 11.99 -6.29 -20.28
C ALA A 267 13.53 -6.37 -20.27
N ALA A 268 14.18 -5.36 -19.73
CA ALA A 268 15.63 -5.33 -19.60
C ALA A 268 16.15 -6.13 -18.40
N VAL A 269 15.30 -6.55 -17.45
CA VAL A 269 15.77 -7.34 -16.29
C VAL A 269 16.33 -8.69 -16.74
N ALA A 270 17.56 -9.00 -16.33
CA ALA A 270 18.25 -10.27 -16.56
C ALA A 270 18.45 -11.08 -15.28
N GLY A 271 18.35 -10.46 -14.10
CA GLY A 271 18.67 -11.11 -12.84
C GLY A 271 18.79 -10.13 -11.68
N PHE A 272 19.07 -10.67 -10.50
CA PHE A 272 19.24 -9.89 -9.27
C PHE A 272 20.32 -10.51 -8.38
N SER A 273 20.96 -9.70 -7.57
CA SER A 273 21.79 -10.16 -6.45
C SER A 273 21.23 -9.64 -5.13
N TYR A 274 21.26 -10.52 -4.13
CA TYR A 274 20.72 -10.30 -2.80
C TYR A 274 21.76 -10.61 -1.74
N LEU A 275 21.65 -9.93 -0.62
CA LEU A 275 22.17 -10.37 0.68
C LEU A 275 21.03 -10.93 1.50
N LEU A 276 21.27 -12.09 2.09
CA LEU A 276 20.41 -12.73 3.08
C LEU A 276 21.14 -12.62 4.41
N LEU A 277 20.65 -11.77 5.31
CA LEU A 277 21.27 -11.55 6.62
C LEU A 277 20.41 -12.20 7.70
N PHE A 278 21.04 -12.88 8.66
CA PHE A 278 20.34 -13.66 9.68
C PHE A 278 21.18 -13.78 10.94
N ASP A 279 20.51 -14.02 12.06
CA ASP A 279 21.10 -14.16 13.38
C ASP A 279 20.33 -15.21 14.20
N PRO A 280 21.00 -16.22 14.80
CA PRO A 280 22.43 -16.53 14.70
C PRO A 280 22.84 -17.17 13.36
N ALA A 281 24.11 -17.03 12.99
CA ALA A 281 24.72 -17.74 11.88
C ALA A 281 24.79 -19.26 12.18
N PRO A 282 24.22 -20.13 11.33
CA PRO A 282 24.42 -21.57 11.46
C PRO A 282 25.89 -21.95 11.26
N GLU A 283 26.42 -22.86 12.09
CA GLU A 283 27.82 -23.33 11.98
C GLU A 283 28.11 -24.11 10.69
N ASP A 284 27.07 -24.69 10.07
CA ASP A 284 27.15 -25.52 8.86
C ASP A 284 26.79 -24.75 7.57
N LEU A 285 26.80 -23.41 7.60
CA LEU A 285 26.35 -22.57 6.49
C LEU A 285 27.19 -22.77 5.21
N GLU A 286 28.51 -22.90 5.33
CA GLU A 286 29.43 -23.22 4.24
C GLU A 286 29.06 -24.56 3.58
N GLU A 287 28.72 -25.57 4.38
CA GLU A 287 28.30 -26.88 3.86
C GLU A 287 26.96 -26.77 3.12
N ARG A 288 25.99 -26.03 3.68
CA ARG A 288 24.67 -25.81 3.06
C ARG A 288 24.78 -25.10 1.71
N THR A 289 25.59 -24.04 1.63
CA THR A 289 25.83 -23.31 0.37
C THR A 289 26.60 -24.16 -0.64
N ALA A 290 27.61 -24.92 -0.21
CA ALA A 290 28.34 -25.86 -1.06
C ALA A 290 27.42 -26.94 -1.65
N ARG A 291 26.49 -27.48 -0.85
CA ARG A 291 25.48 -28.46 -1.30
C ARG A 291 24.57 -27.91 -2.40
N ILE A 292 24.14 -26.65 -2.28
CA ILE A 292 23.34 -25.96 -3.31
C ILE A 292 24.16 -25.77 -4.60
N ASN A 293 25.43 -25.38 -4.47
CA ASN A 293 26.32 -25.19 -5.61
C ASN A 293 26.62 -26.51 -6.35
N SER A 294 26.83 -27.61 -5.63
CA SER A 294 27.13 -28.92 -6.22
C SER A 294 25.89 -29.67 -6.71
N ALA A 295 24.69 -29.26 -6.32
CA ALA A 295 23.46 -29.90 -6.76
C ALA A 295 23.27 -29.75 -8.28
N THR A 296 22.91 -30.85 -8.94
CA THR A 296 22.53 -30.84 -10.37
C THR A 296 21.08 -30.40 -10.57
N SER A 297 20.23 -30.59 -9.56
CA SER A 297 18.81 -30.23 -9.57
C SER A 297 18.33 -29.88 -8.17
N LEU A 298 17.45 -28.88 -8.05
CA LEU A 298 16.83 -28.43 -6.80
C LEU A 298 15.34 -28.21 -7.03
N LEU A 299 14.55 -29.28 -6.83
CA LEU A 299 13.11 -29.26 -7.02
C LEU A 299 12.39 -28.66 -5.81
N ILE A 300 11.55 -27.66 -6.07
CA ILE A 300 10.66 -27.07 -5.09
C ILE A 300 9.22 -27.05 -5.59
N GLU A 301 8.26 -26.88 -4.67
CA GLU A 301 6.88 -26.57 -5.03
C GLU A 301 6.64 -25.06 -5.03
N ARG A 302 6.28 -24.51 -6.19
CA ARG A 302 5.97 -23.08 -6.36
C ARG A 302 4.49 -22.87 -6.61
N MET A 303 3.86 -22.04 -5.80
CA MET A 303 2.48 -21.61 -6.02
C MET A 303 2.39 -20.61 -7.18
N VAL A 304 1.61 -20.93 -8.21
CA VAL A 304 1.31 -20.06 -9.36
C VAL A 304 -0.18 -19.81 -9.46
N LYS A 305 -0.56 -18.67 -10.05
CA LYS A 305 -1.97 -18.34 -10.28
C LYS A 305 -2.62 -19.41 -11.15
N SER A 306 -3.74 -19.97 -10.71
CA SER A 306 -4.55 -20.84 -11.55
C SER A 306 -5.51 -19.97 -12.37
N HIS A 307 -5.51 -20.18 -13.69
CA HIS A 307 -6.57 -19.68 -14.55
C HIS A 307 -7.63 -20.78 -14.65
N ALA A 308 -8.36 -21.02 -13.56
CA ALA A 308 -9.56 -21.85 -13.64
C ALA A 308 -10.69 -21.03 -14.27
N SER A 309 -11.40 -21.63 -15.23
CA SER A 309 -12.58 -21.06 -15.87
C SER A 309 -13.73 -20.98 -14.87
N GLY A 310 -13.80 -19.89 -14.09
CA GLY A 310 -14.84 -19.70 -13.08
C GLY A 310 -14.65 -18.53 -12.11
N GLY A 311 -13.70 -17.62 -12.34
CA GLY A 311 -13.53 -16.40 -11.53
C GLY A 311 -12.87 -16.60 -10.15
N GLY A 312 -12.61 -17.84 -9.73
CA GLY A 312 -11.83 -18.11 -8.52
C GLY A 312 -10.34 -17.85 -8.73
N ASN A 313 -9.76 -16.88 -7.99
CA ASN A 313 -8.31 -16.65 -7.93
C ASN A 313 -7.61 -17.75 -7.11
N GLY A 314 -7.68 -19.00 -7.57
CA GLY A 314 -6.92 -20.08 -6.97
C GLY A 314 -5.42 -19.96 -7.22
N ARG A 315 -4.60 -20.54 -6.35
CA ARG A 315 -3.19 -20.82 -6.61
C ARG A 315 -3.00 -22.33 -6.67
N LYS A 316 -2.21 -22.82 -7.61
CA LYS A 316 -1.83 -24.24 -7.71
C LYS A 316 -0.34 -24.41 -7.48
N PRO A 317 0.11 -25.48 -6.79
CA PRO A 317 1.52 -25.81 -6.74
C PRO A 317 1.98 -26.34 -8.10
N ILE A 318 3.17 -25.96 -8.52
CA ILE A 318 3.88 -26.59 -9.63
C ILE A 318 5.27 -27.03 -9.14
N PRO A 319 5.75 -28.21 -9.53
CA PRO A 319 7.14 -28.57 -9.34
C PRO A 319 8.00 -27.66 -10.23
N LEU A 320 9.12 -27.17 -9.68
CA LEU A 320 10.07 -26.35 -10.39
C LEU A 320 11.48 -26.64 -9.91
N ASP A 321 12.37 -26.93 -10.86
CA ASP A 321 13.81 -26.92 -10.61
C ASP A 321 14.34 -25.49 -10.60
N ILE A 322 14.85 -25.04 -9.45
CA ILE A 322 15.41 -23.70 -9.29
C ILE A 322 16.93 -23.66 -9.40
N ARG A 323 17.62 -24.81 -9.43
CA ARG A 323 19.08 -24.86 -9.59
C ARG A 323 19.61 -24.05 -10.78
N PRO A 324 19.04 -24.15 -12.01
CA PRO A 324 19.53 -23.36 -13.14
C PRO A 324 19.30 -21.85 -12.98
N LEU A 325 18.33 -21.45 -12.13
CA LEU A 325 18.02 -20.05 -11.86
C LEU A 325 19.01 -19.43 -10.87
N ILE A 326 19.70 -20.23 -10.05
CA ILE A 326 20.74 -19.77 -9.12
C ILE A 326 22.04 -19.58 -9.92
N ALA A 327 22.47 -18.33 -10.07
CA ALA A 327 23.74 -17.99 -10.71
C ALA A 327 24.92 -18.23 -9.78
N GLU A 328 24.81 -17.76 -8.54
CA GLU A 328 25.85 -17.84 -7.52
C GLU A 328 25.20 -17.87 -6.15
N ILE A 329 25.78 -18.61 -5.22
CA ILE A 329 25.45 -18.54 -3.80
C ILE A 329 26.69 -18.84 -2.98
N ALA A 330 26.99 -18.00 -1.99
CA ALA A 330 28.14 -18.19 -1.11
C ALA A 330 27.92 -17.50 0.23
N VAL A 331 28.58 -18.02 1.27
CA VAL A 331 28.74 -17.29 2.52
C VAL A 331 29.50 -16.00 2.24
N PHE A 332 29.03 -14.90 2.81
CA PHE A 332 29.57 -13.58 2.59
C PHE A 332 29.79 -12.90 3.94
N PRO A 333 30.83 -12.05 4.10
CA PRO A 333 30.97 -11.25 5.31
C PRO A 333 29.75 -10.36 5.52
N VAL A 334 29.28 -10.25 6.77
CA VAL A 334 28.22 -9.30 7.11
C VAL A 334 28.74 -7.88 6.80
N PRO A 335 28.07 -7.08 5.95
CA PRO A 335 28.51 -5.73 5.65
C PRO A 335 28.41 -4.82 6.87
N ASP A 336 29.24 -3.76 6.90
CA ASP A 336 29.19 -2.74 7.93
C ASP A 336 27.78 -2.11 8.02
N GLY A 337 27.33 -1.85 9.25
CA GLY A 337 26.00 -1.28 9.51
C GLY A 337 24.86 -2.28 9.67
N TYR A 338 25.14 -3.58 9.47
CA TYR A 338 24.25 -4.68 9.82
C TYR A 338 24.67 -5.31 11.16
N GLY A 339 23.69 -5.74 11.96
CA GLY A 339 23.92 -6.29 13.31
C GLY A 339 23.83 -7.81 13.36
N GLU A 340 23.46 -8.42 12.25
CA GLU A 340 23.32 -9.86 12.06
C GLU A 340 24.69 -10.56 12.13
N THR A 341 24.71 -11.84 12.52
CA THR A 341 25.96 -12.60 12.68
C THR A 341 26.33 -13.41 11.45
N GLY A 342 25.39 -13.62 10.52
CA GLY A 342 25.59 -14.39 9.29
C GLY A 342 25.04 -13.70 8.06
N CYS A 343 25.72 -13.92 6.92
CA CYS A 343 25.28 -13.40 5.63
C CYS A 343 25.56 -14.40 4.50
N VAL A 344 24.61 -14.53 3.57
CA VAL A 344 24.79 -15.22 2.29
C VAL A 344 24.53 -14.25 1.16
N ARG A 345 25.46 -14.19 0.20
CA ARG A 345 25.21 -13.54 -1.09
C ARG A 345 24.58 -14.56 -2.03
N PHE A 346 23.47 -14.18 -2.64
CA PHE A 346 22.72 -15.01 -3.59
C PHE A 346 22.41 -14.22 -4.86
N SER A 347 22.80 -14.76 -6.02
CA SER A 347 22.50 -14.19 -7.33
C SER A 347 21.57 -15.11 -8.12
N THR A 348 20.55 -14.53 -8.73
CA THR A 348 19.52 -15.21 -9.54
C THR A 348 19.51 -14.66 -10.95
N ARG A 349 19.31 -15.54 -11.93
CA ARG A 349 19.22 -15.18 -13.35
C ARG A 349 17.84 -15.51 -13.89
N LEU A 350 17.34 -14.64 -14.77
CA LEU A 350 16.06 -14.81 -15.43
C LEU A 350 16.20 -15.86 -16.55
N LEU A 351 15.56 -17.01 -16.38
CA LEU A 351 15.46 -18.04 -17.41
C LEU A 351 14.00 -18.39 -17.62
N GLU A 352 13.54 -18.41 -18.87
CA GLU A 352 12.14 -18.73 -19.23
C GLU A 352 11.11 -17.92 -18.41
N ASN A 353 11.42 -16.63 -18.19
CA ASN A 353 10.61 -15.70 -17.38
C ASN A 353 10.44 -16.13 -15.90
N ARG A 354 11.41 -16.88 -15.36
CA ARG A 354 11.46 -17.31 -13.96
C ARG A 354 12.78 -16.95 -13.31
N LEU A 355 12.71 -16.66 -12.02
CA LEU A 355 13.84 -16.42 -11.12
C LEU A 355 13.71 -17.36 -9.92
N ALA A 356 14.82 -17.72 -9.29
CA ALA A 356 14.81 -18.19 -7.91
C ALA A 356 14.52 -17.00 -6.99
N LYS A 357 13.60 -17.17 -6.04
CA LYS A 357 13.18 -16.12 -5.10
C LYS A 357 13.98 -16.22 -3.81
N PRO A 358 14.27 -15.09 -3.12
CA PRO A 358 14.92 -15.11 -1.81
C PRO A 358 14.30 -16.10 -0.83
N ARG A 359 12.95 -16.11 -0.68
CA ARG A 359 12.26 -17.06 0.22
C ARG A 359 12.55 -18.54 -0.06
N GLU A 360 12.78 -18.89 -1.33
CA GLU A 360 13.01 -20.29 -1.73
C GLU A 360 14.45 -20.68 -1.39
N VAL A 361 15.39 -19.75 -1.56
CA VAL A 361 16.79 -19.94 -1.15
C VAL A 361 16.92 -19.97 0.37
N ILE A 362 16.19 -19.12 1.09
CA ILE A 362 16.09 -19.15 2.56
C ILE A 362 15.62 -20.53 3.03
N ALA A 363 14.58 -21.07 2.40
CA ALA A 363 14.08 -22.41 2.73
C ALA A 363 15.10 -23.52 2.42
N LEU A 364 15.82 -23.44 1.28
CA LEU A 364 16.89 -24.39 0.95
C LEU A 364 18.07 -24.34 1.94
N LEU A 365 18.38 -23.15 2.45
CA LEU A 365 19.40 -22.95 3.49
C LEU A 365 18.91 -23.34 4.89
N GLY A 366 17.64 -23.73 5.06
CA GLY A 366 17.08 -24.06 6.37
C GLY A 366 17.08 -22.87 7.34
N LEU A 367 16.90 -21.65 6.82
CA LEU A 367 16.85 -20.42 7.60
C LEU A 367 15.40 -20.02 7.88
N ASP A 368 15.16 -19.33 9.01
CA ASP A 368 13.84 -18.79 9.33
C ASP A 368 13.56 -17.54 8.47
N PRO A 369 12.52 -17.53 7.61
CA PRO A 369 12.19 -16.36 6.81
C PRO A 369 11.77 -15.13 7.62
N LEU A 370 11.32 -15.29 8.87
CA LEU A 370 10.96 -14.16 9.74
C LEU A 370 12.18 -13.51 10.40
N GLN A 371 13.27 -14.26 10.57
CA GLN A 371 14.54 -13.78 11.10
C GLN A 371 15.56 -13.45 10.00
N THR A 372 15.23 -13.74 8.74
CA THR A 372 16.13 -13.47 7.61
C THR A 372 15.74 -12.15 6.93
N ARG A 373 16.65 -11.18 7.00
CA ARG A 373 16.54 -9.91 6.30
C ARG A 373 17.04 -10.07 4.87
N VAL A 374 16.23 -9.62 3.91
CA VAL A 374 16.54 -9.69 2.48
C VAL A 374 16.82 -8.29 1.95
N VAL A 375 18.01 -8.11 1.39
CA VAL A 375 18.44 -6.84 0.78
C VAL A 375 18.86 -7.10 -0.66
N LYS A 376 18.12 -6.55 -1.63
CA LYS A 376 18.54 -6.60 -3.03
C LYS A 376 19.62 -5.56 -3.30
N ILE A 377 20.83 -6.01 -3.60
CA ILE A 377 22.04 -5.20 -3.81
C ILE A 377 22.36 -4.95 -5.27
N GLU A 378 21.77 -5.70 -6.20
CA GLU A 378 21.98 -5.49 -7.64
C GLU A 378 20.76 -5.89 -8.47
N THR A 379 20.46 -5.10 -9.51
CA THR A 379 19.57 -5.49 -10.60
C THR A 379 20.37 -5.59 -11.89
N HIS A 380 20.52 -6.82 -12.40
CA HIS A 380 21.22 -7.08 -13.65
C HIS A 380 20.30 -6.71 -14.81
N LEU A 381 20.73 -5.77 -15.65
CA LEU A 381 20.02 -5.42 -16.87
C LEU A 381 20.72 -6.09 -18.06
N ALA A 382 19.95 -6.77 -18.91
CA ALA A 382 20.41 -7.25 -20.20
C ALA A 382 20.93 -6.07 -21.03
N VAL A 383 22.13 -6.21 -21.59
CA VAL A 383 22.65 -5.25 -22.56
C VAL A 383 21.67 -5.23 -23.74
N PRO A 384 21.15 -4.06 -24.15
CA PRO A 384 20.28 -3.98 -25.32
C PRO A 384 21.03 -4.60 -26.51
N ARG A 385 20.38 -5.54 -27.20
CA ARG A 385 20.93 -6.03 -28.48
C ARG A 385 21.00 -4.81 -29.42
N PRO A 386 22.14 -4.61 -30.11
CA PRO A 386 22.34 -3.47 -31.00
C PRO A 386 21.31 -3.41 -32.12
#